data_AF-A0AA35L8B3-F1
#
_entry.id   AF-A0AA35L8B3-F1
#
_cell.length_a   1.000
_cell.length_b   1.000
_cell.length_c   1.000
_cell.angle_alpha   90.00
_cell.angle_beta   90.00
_cell.angle_gamma   90.00
#
_symmetry.space_group_name_H-M   'P 1'
#
loop_
_entity.id
_entity.type
_entity.pdbx_description
1 polymer ?
#
loop_
_entity_poly.entity_id
_entity_poly.type
_entity_poly.pdbx_seq_one_letter_code
_entity_poly.pdbx_strand_id
1 'polypeptide(L)'
;MEAQVTATAKATFFHLRRIKQLVPYLSRPDLATVIHATVTSRLDYCNSLYAGLPLKLPQKLQRVQNAAARLLTGSLPCEHIHPLIFQLHWLPVKYRVRFKVLVLTFKALHGLEPSYLRDRLSRNAPQRASRSINSNTLVVPGPKEVRLASTRARAFSTLAPAWWNALPHETRALQDLISFRRACKTELFRLAFGLEST
;
A
#
# COMPACT_ATOMS: atom_id res chain seq x y z
N MET A 1 15.89 -7.06 -5.87
CA MET A 1 14.49 -6.57 -5.91
C MET A 1 14.00 -6.20 -7.32
N GLU A 2 14.81 -5.51 -8.14
CA GLU A 2 14.41 -5.12 -9.50
C GLU A 2 14.06 -6.32 -10.41
N ALA A 3 14.86 -7.39 -10.37
CA ALA A 3 14.58 -8.62 -11.10
C ALA A 3 13.20 -9.19 -10.73
N GLN A 4 12.88 -9.23 -9.43
CA GLN A 4 11.59 -9.68 -8.92
C GLN A 4 10.43 -8.82 -9.44
N VAL A 5 10.52 -7.49 -9.33
CA VAL A 5 9.50 -6.57 -9.85
C VAL A 5 9.27 -6.78 -11.35
N THR A 6 10.36 -6.96 -12.10
CA THR A 6 10.31 -7.19 -13.54
C THR A 6 9.69 -8.55 -13.88
N ALA A 7 10.04 -9.60 -13.15
CA ALA A 7 9.44 -10.93 -13.30
C ALA A 7 7.94 -10.92 -12.99
N THR A 8 7.53 -10.30 -11.88
CA THR A 8 6.11 -10.12 -11.53
C THR A 8 5.37 -9.36 -12.61
N ALA A 9 5.92 -8.23 -13.09
CA ALA A 9 5.32 -7.45 -14.17
C ALA A 9 5.16 -8.29 -15.45
N LYS A 10 6.21 -9.02 -15.88
CA LYS A 10 6.15 -9.91 -17.05
C LYS A 10 5.05 -10.96 -16.91
N ALA A 11 5.00 -11.66 -15.78
CA ALA A 11 3.99 -12.69 -15.51
C ALA A 11 2.57 -12.11 -15.51
N THR A 12 2.36 -10.97 -14.85
CA THR A 12 1.03 -10.32 -14.81
C THR A 12 0.57 -9.83 -16.19
N PHE A 13 1.47 -9.28 -17.02
CA PHE A 13 1.11 -8.92 -18.40
C PHE A 13 0.78 -10.13 -19.26
N PHE A 14 1.48 -11.25 -19.07
CA PHE A 14 1.13 -12.50 -19.72
C PHE A 14 -0.29 -12.96 -19.35
N HIS A 15 -0.64 -12.93 -18.06
CA HIS A 15 -2.01 -13.25 -17.61
C HIS A 15 -3.04 -12.27 -18.19
N LEU A 16 -2.77 -10.97 -18.21
CA LEU A 16 -3.68 -9.98 -18.81
C LEU A 16 -3.96 -10.26 -20.29
N ARG A 17 -2.97 -10.69 -21.07
CA ARG A 17 -3.16 -11.07 -22.48
C ARG A 17 -4.08 -12.29 -22.62
N ARG A 18 -3.97 -13.28 -21.73
CA ARG A 18 -4.87 -14.44 -21.72
C ARG A 18 -6.29 -14.04 -21.31
N ILE A 19 -6.44 -13.23 -20.27
CA ILE A 19 -7.75 -12.75 -19.81
C ILE A 19 -8.45 -11.93 -20.89
N LYS A 20 -7.70 -11.14 -21.67
CA LYS A 20 -8.26 -10.39 -22.79
C LYS A 20 -9.02 -11.26 -23.80
N GLN A 21 -8.60 -12.51 -24.00
CA GLN A 21 -9.28 -13.45 -24.88
C GLN A 21 -10.60 -13.96 -24.28
N LEU A 22 -10.74 -13.92 -22.95
CA LEU A 22 -11.94 -14.36 -22.22
C LEU A 22 -12.99 -13.25 -22.09
N VAL A 23 -12.63 -11.99 -22.36
CA VAL A 23 -13.53 -10.83 -22.21
C VAL A 23 -14.89 -11.01 -22.92
N PRO A 24 -14.97 -11.54 -24.16
CA PRO A 24 -16.27 -11.73 -24.83
C PRO A 24 -17.20 -12.73 -24.14
N TYR A 25 -16.67 -13.59 -23.28
CA TYR A 25 -17.39 -14.71 -22.66
C TYR A 25 -17.71 -14.49 -21.19
N LEU A 26 -17.20 -13.43 -20.57
CA LEU A 26 -17.34 -13.18 -19.14
C LEU A 26 -18.17 -11.94 -18.88
N SER A 27 -19.01 -12.01 -17.85
CA SER A 27 -19.66 -10.82 -17.31
C SER A 27 -18.62 -9.89 -16.66
N ARG A 28 -18.94 -8.60 -16.52
CA ARG A 28 -18.06 -7.62 -15.83
C ARG A 28 -17.66 -8.06 -14.40
N PRO A 29 -18.56 -8.54 -13.52
CA PRO A 29 -18.17 -8.97 -12.18
C PRO A 29 -17.27 -10.22 -12.19
N ASP A 30 -17.50 -11.16 -13.11
CA ASP A 30 -16.64 -12.34 -13.26
C ASP A 30 -15.25 -11.96 -13.76
N LEU A 31 -15.18 -11.06 -14.75
CA LEU A 31 -13.93 -10.50 -15.25
C LEU A 31 -13.15 -9.79 -14.14
N ALA A 32 -13.81 -9.01 -13.29
CA ALA A 32 -13.19 -8.37 -12.13
C ALA A 32 -12.59 -9.41 -11.17
N THR A 33 -13.33 -10.49 -10.91
CA THR A 33 -12.88 -11.61 -10.05
C THR A 33 -11.64 -12.29 -10.63
N VAL A 34 -11.64 -12.59 -11.93
CA VAL A 34 -10.49 -13.18 -12.63
C VAL A 34 -9.28 -12.24 -12.58
N ILE A 35 -9.46 -10.95 -12.83
CA ILE A 35 -8.39 -9.94 -12.73
C ILE A 35 -7.86 -9.84 -11.30
N HIS A 36 -8.71 -9.88 -10.29
CA HIS A 36 -8.28 -9.86 -8.90
C HIS A 36 -7.48 -11.10 -8.52
N ALA A 37 -7.98 -12.28 -8.86
CA ALA A 37 -7.34 -13.56 -8.56
C ALA A 37 -5.99 -13.73 -9.27
N THR A 38 -5.84 -13.19 -10.48
CA THR A 38 -4.63 -13.40 -11.30
C THR A 38 -3.64 -12.24 -11.26
N VAL A 39 -4.12 -11.00 -11.26
CA VAL A 39 -3.26 -9.80 -11.34
C VAL A 39 -3.11 -9.17 -9.97
N THR A 40 -4.22 -8.87 -9.30
CA THR A 40 -4.17 -8.11 -8.02
C THR A 40 -3.47 -8.90 -6.93
N SER A 41 -3.75 -10.21 -6.82
CA SER A 41 -3.07 -11.12 -5.89
C SER A 41 -1.54 -11.10 -6.04
N ARG A 42 -1.04 -11.13 -7.29
CA ARG A 42 0.40 -11.07 -7.61
C ARG A 42 1.01 -9.70 -7.31
N LEU A 43 0.26 -8.62 -7.54
CA LEU A 43 0.70 -7.26 -7.19
C LEU A 43 0.75 -7.05 -5.68
N ASP A 44 -0.14 -7.70 -4.93
CA ASP A 44 -0.23 -7.57 -3.46
C ASP A 44 0.66 -8.58 -2.71
N TYR A 45 1.22 -9.57 -3.40
CA TYR A 45 2.15 -10.54 -2.83
C TYR A 45 3.47 -9.87 -2.42
N CYS A 46 3.78 -9.92 -1.13
CA CYS A 46 5.00 -9.35 -0.52
C CYS A 46 5.28 -7.89 -0.91
N ASN A 47 4.24 -7.12 -1.23
CA ASN A 47 4.42 -5.77 -1.77
C ASN A 47 4.93 -4.75 -0.73
N SER A 48 4.87 -5.06 0.57
CA SER A 48 5.49 -4.27 1.64
C SER A 48 7.00 -4.13 1.44
N LEU A 49 7.65 -5.11 0.81
CA LEU A 49 9.08 -5.06 0.48
C LEU A 49 9.42 -4.04 -0.62
N TYR A 50 8.42 -3.52 -1.33
CA TYR A 50 8.62 -2.44 -2.30
C TYR A 50 8.69 -1.06 -1.65
N ALA A 51 8.53 -0.95 -0.33
CA ALA A 51 8.62 0.31 0.40
C ALA A 51 10.00 0.95 0.23
N GLY A 52 10.02 2.25 -0.07
CA GLY A 52 11.27 3.01 -0.24
C GLY A 52 12.05 2.73 -1.53
N LEU A 53 11.58 1.87 -2.44
CA LEU A 53 12.24 1.64 -3.72
C LEU A 53 12.21 2.89 -4.62
N PRO A 54 13.19 3.03 -5.55
CA PRO A 54 13.15 4.07 -6.58
C PRO A 54 11.85 4.02 -7.39
N LEU A 55 11.27 5.19 -7.68
CA LEU A 55 9.95 5.32 -8.32
C LEU A 55 9.81 4.55 -9.64
N LYS A 56 10.91 4.34 -10.38
CA LYS A 56 10.95 3.58 -11.63
C LYS A 56 10.41 2.15 -11.49
N LEU A 57 10.61 1.50 -10.33
CA LEU A 57 10.19 0.12 -10.11
C LEU A 57 8.68 0.00 -9.84
N PRO A 58 8.10 0.72 -8.85
CA PRO A 58 6.65 0.72 -8.65
C PRO A 58 5.87 1.20 -9.88
N GLN A 59 6.43 2.09 -10.71
CA GLN A 59 5.80 2.53 -11.97
C GLN A 59 5.55 1.37 -12.95
N LYS A 60 6.43 0.34 -13.00
CA LYS A 60 6.19 -0.85 -13.83
C LYS A 60 4.92 -1.59 -13.38
N LEU A 61 4.76 -1.76 -12.07
CA LEU A 61 3.57 -2.38 -11.47
C LEU A 61 2.32 -1.50 -11.62
N GLN A 62 2.47 -0.18 -11.56
CA GLN A 62 1.37 0.74 -11.83
C GLN A 62 0.85 0.59 -13.26
N ARG A 63 1.75 0.42 -14.25
CA ARG A 63 1.34 0.15 -15.64
C ARG A 63 0.53 -1.15 -15.76
N VAL A 64 0.88 -2.19 -15.00
CA VAL A 64 0.09 -3.43 -14.94
C VAL A 64 -1.30 -3.15 -14.38
N GLN A 65 -1.41 -2.45 -13.25
CA GLN A 65 -2.70 -2.09 -12.66
C GLN A 65 -3.54 -1.25 -13.63
N ASN A 66 -2.92 -0.30 -14.32
CA ASN A 66 -3.59 0.55 -15.29
C ASN A 66 -4.13 -0.27 -16.47
N ALA A 67 -3.34 -1.21 -17.00
CA ALA A 67 -3.79 -2.11 -18.06
C ALA A 67 -4.94 -3.00 -17.60
N ALA A 68 -4.90 -3.50 -16.36
CA ALA A 68 -5.98 -4.28 -15.77
C ALA A 68 -7.27 -3.46 -15.61
N ALA A 69 -7.18 -2.22 -15.13
CA ALA A 69 -8.31 -1.31 -15.02
C ALA A 69 -8.95 -1.06 -16.39
N ARG A 70 -8.12 -0.77 -17.41
CA ARG A 70 -8.60 -0.55 -18.78
C ARG A 70 -9.26 -1.79 -19.38
N LEU A 71 -8.72 -2.98 -19.10
CA LEU A 71 -9.31 -4.24 -19.55
C LEU A 71 -10.69 -4.46 -18.93
N LEU A 72 -10.85 -4.13 -17.65
CA LEU A 72 -12.12 -4.28 -16.94
C LEU A 72 -13.18 -3.27 -17.39
N THR A 73 -12.78 -2.02 -17.65
CA THR A 73 -13.72 -0.96 -18.05
C THR A 73 -14.02 -0.96 -19.55
N GLY A 74 -13.16 -1.58 -20.37
CA GLY A 74 -13.23 -1.52 -21.82
C GLY A 74 -12.76 -0.19 -22.41
N SER A 75 -12.10 0.66 -21.61
CA SER A 75 -11.66 2.00 -22.01
C SER A 75 -10.56 1.97 -23.08
N LEU A 76 -10.54 3.00 -23.92
CA LEU A 76 -9.53 3.19 -24.94
C LEU A 76 -8.12 3.45 -24.35
N PRO A 77 -7.03 3.13 -25.08
CA PRO A 77 -5.66 3.38 -24.61
C PRO A 77 -5.33 4.85 -24.33
N CYS A 78 -6.06 5.78 -24.94
CA CYS A 78 -5.85 7.23 -24.80
C CYS A 78 -6.64 7.83 -23.63
N GLU A 79 -7.60 7.11 -23.06
CA GLU A 79 -8.39 7.62 -21.94
C GLU A 79 -7.52 7.84 -20.70
N HIS A 80 -7.84 8.93 -19.99
CA HIS A 80 -7.20 9.27 -18.73
C HIS A 80 -7.43 8.15 -17.72
N ILE A 81 -6.34 7.62 -17.17
CA ILE A 81 -6.40 6.48 -16.24
C ILE A 81 -6.92 6.87 -14.86
N HIS A 82 -6.75 8.14 -14.47
CA HIS A 82 -7.07 8.61 -13.13
C HIS A 82 -8.57 8.47 -12.78
N PRO A 83 -9.52 8.92 -13.63
CA PRO A 83 -10.95 8.66 -13.42
C PRO A 83 -11.31 7.17 -13.33
N LEU A 84 -10.68 6.31 -14.14
CA LEU A 84 -10.97 4.87 -14.14
C LEU A 84 -10.59 4.21 -12.81
N ILE A 85 -9.37 4.50 -12.31
CA ILE A 85 -8.91 3.95 -11.03
C ILE A 85 -9.77 4.49 -9.87
N PHE A 86 -10.21 5.74 -9.95
CA PHE A 86 -11.14 6.35 -8.99
C PHE A 86 -12.49 5.63 -8.97
N GLN A 87 -13.13 5.46 -10.14
CA GLN A 87 -14.43 4.79 -10.29
C GLN A 87 -14.39 3.33 -9.81
N LEU A 88 -13.29 2.62 -10.09
CA LEU A 88 -13.07 1.25 -9.59
C LEU A 88 -12.78 1.18 -8.09
N HIS A 89 -12.57 2.33 -7.43
CA HIS A 89 -12.15 2.44 -6.04
C HIS A 89 -10.87 1.64 -5.74
N TRP A 90 -9.93 1.66 -6.70
CA TRP A 90 -8.66 0.96 -6.60
C TRP A 90 -7.57 1.89 -6.06
N LEU A 91 -6.84 1.47 -5.04
CA LEU A 91 -5.65 2.20 -4.60
C LEU A 91 -4.53 2.07 -5.64
N PRO A 92 -3.85 3.16 -6.03
CA PRO A 92 -2.62 3.07 -6.82
C PRO A 92 -1.55 2.24 -6.11
N VAL A 93 -0.65 1.60 -6.85
CA VAL A 93 0.35 0.66 -6.32
C VAL A 93 1.18 1.25 -5.19
N LYS A 94 1.59 2.52 -5.32
CA LYS A 94 2.32 3.23 -4.25
C LYS A 94 1.56 3.22 -2.92
N TYR A 95 0.25 3.48 -2.96
CA TYR A 95 -0.60 3.50 -1.78
C TYR A 95 -0.95 2.09 -1.28
N ARG A 96 -1.00 1.08 -2.15
CA ARG A 96 -1.12 -0.34 -1.74
C ARG A 96 0.08 -0.80 -0.92
N VAL A 97 1.30 -0.42 -1.32
CA VAL A 97 2.52 -0.70 -0.54
C VAL A 97 2.44 -0.01 0.82
N ARG A 98 2.07 1.28 0.85
CA ARG A 98 1.88 2.02 2.10
C ARG A 98 0.84 1.38 3.01
N PHE A 99 -0.31 0.98 2.46
CA PHE A 99 -1.37 0.27 3.17
C PHE A 99 -0.85 -1.02 3.82
N LYS A 100 -0.09 -1.83 3.08
CA LYS A 100 0.44 -3.10 3.59
C LYS A 100 1.48 -2.92 4.69
N VAL A 101 2.35 -1.92 4.56
CA VAL A 101 3.26 -1.55 5.65
C VAL A 101 2.49 -1.09 6.89
N LEU A 102 1.47 -0.23 6.74
CA LEU A 102 0.64 0.24 7.86
C LEU A 102 -0.12 -0.89 8.56
N VAL A 103 -0.64 -1.86 7.80
CA VAL A 103 -1.28 -3.06 8.35
C VAL A 103 -0.28 -3.91 9.12
N LEU A 104 0.95 -4.08 8.62
CA LEU A 104 2.02 -4.77 9.35
C LEU A 104 2.39 -4.02 10.64
N THR A 105 2.49 -2.69 10.59
CA THR A 105 2.71 -1.85 11.78
C THR A 105 1.62 -2.06 12.81
N PHE A 106 0.35 -1.98 12.41
CA PHE A 106 -0.79 -2.19 13.31
C PHE A 106 -0.69 -3.53 14.02
N LYS A 107 -0.48 -4.60 13.26
CA LYS A 107 -0.41 -5.94 13.83
C LYS A 107 0.80 -6.11 14.76
N ALA A 108 1.97 -5.58 14.40
CA ALA A 108 3.15 -5.60 15.26
C ALA A 108 2.90 -4.88 16.59
N LEU A 109 2.17 -3.75 16.56
CA LEU A 109 1.79 -3.00 17.76
C LEU A 109 0.78 -3.74 18.65
N HIS A 110 -0.06 -4.60 18.09
CA HIS A 110 -1.08 -5.39 18.79
C HIS A 110 -0.66 -6.84 19.06
N GLY A 111 0.62 -7.19 18.86
CA GLY A 111 1.12 -8.54 19.12
C GLY A 111 0.61 -9.64 18.16
N LEU A 112 0.08 -9.26 16.99
CA LEU A 112 -0.45 -10.17 15.97
C LEU A 112 0.60 -10.57 14.91
N GLU A 113 1.86 -10.16 15.10
CA GLU A 113 3.00 -10.46 14.23
C GLU A 113 4.20 -10.87 15.10
N PRO A 114 5.24 -11.49 14.52
CA PRO A 114 6.42 -11.90 15.26
C PRO A 114 7.08 -10.74 16.04
N SER A 115 7.62 -11.05 17.22
CA SER A 115 8.27 -10.08 18.10
C SER A 115 9.33 -9.24 17.41
N TYR A 116 10.10 -9.84 16.48
CA TYR A 116 11.15 -9.12 15.75
C TYR A 116 10.64 -7.89 14.97
N LEU A 117 9.37 -7.84 14.52
CA LEU A 117 8.82 -6.64 13.87
C LEU A 117 8.43 -5.59 14.89
N ARG A 118 7.83 -6.01 16.00
CA ARG A 118 7.46 -5.12 17.11
C ARG A 118 8.71 -4.46 17.71
N ASP A 119 9.77 -5.22 17.91
CA ASP A 119 11.00 -4.74 18.55
C ASP A 119 11.76 -3.73 17.67
N ARG A 120 11.40 -3.61 16.38
CA ARG A 120 11.89 -2.56 15.46
C ARG A 120 11.10 -1.26 15.54
N LEU A 121 10.00 -1.23 16.29
CA LEU A 121 9.14 -0.07 16.47
C LEU A 121 9.21 0.38 17.93
N SER A 122 9.64 1.62 18.14
CA SER A 122 9.64 2.24 19.46
C SER A 122 8.41 3.13 19.61
N ARG A 123 7.62 2.92 20.66
CA ARG A 123 6.48 3.80 20.99
C ARG A 123 7.03 5.08 21.62
N ASN A 124 6.44 6.22 21.25
CA ASN A 124 6.74 7.48 21.93
C ASN A 124 6.12 7.42 23.33
N ALA A 125 6.94 7.17 24.35
CA ALA A 125 6.57 7.41 25.73
C ALA A 125 7.06 8.82 26.11
N PRO A 126 6.17 9.77 26.45
CA PRO A 126 6.62 11.10 26.86
C PRO A 126 7.35 11.02 28.21
N GLN A 127 8.52 11.67 28.32
CA GLN A 127 9.30 11.74 29.57
C GLN A 127 8.60 12.52 30.70
N ARG A 128 7.58 13.31 30.39
CA ARG A 128 6.71 14.02 31.34
C ARG A 128 5.27 13.70 31.01
N ALA A 129 4.44 13.52 32.05
CA ALA A 129 2.99 13.39 31.90
C ALA A 129 2.38 14.67 31.31
N SER A 130 2.42 14.80 29.99
CA SER A 130 1.76 15.85 29.23
C SER A 130 0.39 15.37 28.79
N ARG A 131 -0.56 16.29 28.65
CA ARG A 131 -1.99 16.02 28.35
C ARG A 131 -2.24 15.27 27.01
N SER A 132 -1.20 14.97 26.22
CA SER A 132 -1.26 14.16 24.99
C SER A 132 -0.99 12.66 25.20
N ILE A 133 -1.40 12.12 26.35
CA ILE A 133 -1.09 10.76 26.84
C ILE A 133 -1.53 9.62 25.88
N ASN A 134 -2.49 9.85 24.98
CA ASN A 134 -3.06 8.81 24.11
C ASN A 134 -2.74 8.97 22.62
N SER A 135 -1.65 9.65 22.25
CA SER A 135 -1.40 9.93 20.83
C SER A 135 -1.06 8.70 19.98
N ASN A 136 -0.79 7.51 20.54
CA ASN A 136 -0.37 6.30 19.80
C ASN A 136 0.65 6.58 18.68
N THR A 137 1.65 7.43 18.98
CA THR A 137 2.72 7.79 18.03
C THR A 137 3.95 6.91 18.20
N LEU A 138 4.73 6.78 17.13
CA LEU A 138 5.99 6.03 17.09
C LEU A 138 7.19 6.96 16.98
N VAL A 139 8.33 6.56 17.54
CA VAL A 139 9.60 7.28 17.38
C VAL A 139 10.03 7.14 15.92
N VAL A 140 10.28 8.27 15.26
CA VAL A 140 10.87 8.29 13.92
C VAL A 140 12.38 8.46 14.09
N PRO A 141 13.22 7.53 13.60
CA PRO A 141 14.67 7.65 13.69
C PRO A 141 15.19 8.96 13.09
N GLY A 142 16.15 9.58 13.77
CA GLY A 142 16.67 10.89 13.39
C GLY A 142 17.54 10.86 12.12
N PRO A 143 17.81 12.02 11.48
CA PRO A 143 18.61 12.08 10.25
C PRO A 143 20.01 11.46 10.40
N LYS A 144 20.62 11.58 11.59
CA LYS A 144 21.95 10.99 11.89
C LYS A 144 21.91 9.45 11.88
N GLU A 145 20.85 8.87 12.43
CA GLU A 145 20.64 7.42 12.48
C GLU A 145 20.33 6.82 11.09
N VAL A 146 19.65 7.60 10.25
CA VAL A 146 19.27 7.25 8.88
C VAL A 146 20.44 7.41 7.89
N ARG A 147 21.29 8.43 8.08
CA ARG A 147 22.40 8.77 7.17
C ARG A 147 23.50 7.72 7.09
N LEU A 148 23.65 6.84 8.09
CA LEU A 148 24.72 5.84 8.11
C LEU A 148 24.59 4.77 7.00
N ALA A 149 23.46 4.68 6.29
CA ALA A 149 23.34 3.90 5.05
C ALA A 149 22.11 4.38 4.25
N SER A 150 22.28 4.68 2.95
CA SER A 150 21.16 5.01 2.04
C SER A 150 20.03 3.97 2.04
N THR A 151 20.37 2.71 2.36
CA THR A 151 19.45 1.59 2.53
C THR A 151 18.58 1.70 3.78
N ARG A 152 19.07 2.29 4.87
CA ARG A 152 18.36 2.36 6.15
C ARG A 152 17.19 3.34 6.11
N ALA A 153 17.24 4.38 5.29
CA ALA A 153 16.10 5.28 5.05
C ALA A 153 14.84 4.54 4.55
N ARG A 154 15.04 3.39 3.90
CA ARG A 154 13.99 2.54 3.32
C ARG A 154 13.56 1.41 4.26
N ALA A 155 14.18 1.30 5.42
CA ALA A 155 13.90 0.23 6.36
C ALA A 155 12.48 0.33 6.91
N PHE A 156 11.94 -0.80 7.34
CA PHE A 156 10.66 -0.84 8.04
C PHE A 156 10.68 0.07 9.29
N SER A 157 11.77 0.03 10.06
CA SER A 157 11.94 0.85 11.29
C SER A 157 11.97 2.36 11.06
N THR A 158 12.12 2.83 9.81
CA THR A 158 12.10 4.26 9.48
C THR A 158 10.79 4.66 8.79
N LEU A 159 10.38 3.90 7.77
CA LEU A 159 9.18 4.22 6.97
C LEU A 159 7.89 3.94 7.74
N ALA A 160 7.83 2.86 8.51
CA ALA A 160 6.61 2.47 9.22
C ALA A 160 6.22 3.51 10.29
N PRO A 161 7.12 4.00 11.17
CA PRO A 161 6.81 5.09 12.09
C PRO A 161 6.38 6.38 11.39
N ALA A 162 7.08 6.78 10.32
CA ALA A 162 6.77 8.00 9.59
C ALA A 162 5.37 7.94 8.95
N TRP A 163 5.03 6.82 8.29
CA TRP A 163 3.71 6.65 7.69
C TRP A 163 2.60 6.47 8.72
N TRP A 164 2.90 5.80 9.83
CA TRP A 164 1.96 5.63 10.94
C TRP A 164 1.59 6.98 11.54
N ASN A 165 2.57 7.80 11.91
CA ASN A 165 2.34 9.11 12.52
C ASN A 165 1.61 10.09 11.59
N ALA A 166 1.70 9.90 10.28
CA ALA A 166 0.94 10.67 9.29
C ALA A 166 -0.54 10.27 9.17
N LEU A 167 -1.00 9.24 9.90
CA LEU A 167 -2.42 8.89 9.98
C LEU A 167 -3.15 9.75 11.03
N PRO A 168 -4.44 10.06 10.81
CA PRO A 168 -5.29 10.68 11.83
C PRO A 168 -5.26 9.90 13.15
N HIS A 169 -5.40 10.62 14.26
CA HIS A 169 -5.42 10.01 15.59
C HIS A 169 -6.53 8.97 15.71
N GLU A 170 -7.72 9.25 15.20
CA GLU A 170 -8.86 8.33 15.21
C GLU A 170 -8.53 6.98 14.56
N THR A 171 -7.85 7.00 13.40
CA THR A 171 -7.42 5.76 12.72
C THR A 171 -6.40 4.98 13.55
N ARG A 172 -5.51 5.67 14.27
CA ARG A 172 -4.49 5.04 15.13
C ARG A 172 -5.00 4.58 16.49
N ALA A 173 -6.15 5.11 16.93
CA ALA A 173 -6.79 4.74 18.18
C ALA A 173 -7.59 3.42 18.07
N LEU A 174 -7.94 3.00 16.83
CA LEU A 174 -8.63 1.74 16.57
C LEU A 174 -7.87 0.54 17.15
N GLN A 175 -8.61 -0.39 17.75
CA GLN A 175 -8.07 -1.62 18.35
C GLN A 175 -8.36 -2.87 17.49
N ASP A 176 -9.36 -2.79 16.60
CA ASP A 176 -9.74 -3.87 15.71
C ASP A 176 -9.07 -3.74 14.33
N LEU A 177 -8.53 -4.85 13.83
CA LEU A 177 -7.81 -4.90 12.56
C LEU A 177 -8.73 -4.65 11.36
N ILE A 178 -9.99 -5.12 11.40
CA ILE A 178 -10.92 -4.95 10.27
C ILE A 178 -11.28 -3.47 10.13
N SER A 179 -11.62 -2.84 11.25
CA SER A 179 -11.91 -1.42 11.36
C SER A 179 -10.71 -0.57 10.92
N PHE A 180 -9.50 -0.91 11.39
CA PHE A 180 -8.27 -0.25 10.96
C PHE A 180 -8.04 -0.37 9.45
N ARG A 181 -8.20 -1.56 8.86
CA ARG A 181 -8.01 -1.77 7.42
C ARG A 181 -9.00 -0.94 6.59
N ARG A 182 -10.24 -0.80 7.04
CA ARG A 182 -11.25 0.04 6.37
C ARG A 182 -10.85 1.52 6.44
N ALA A 183 -10.63 2.05 7.64
CA ALA A 183 -10.26 3.45 7.85
C ALA A 183 -8.95 3.82 7.11
N CYS A 184 -7.91 3.00 7.26
CA CYS A 184 -6.63 3.21 6.59
C CYS A 184 -6.76 3.19 5.06
N LYS A 185 -7.57 2.30 4.48
CA LYS A 185 -7.83 2.30 3.03
C LYS A 185 -8.51 3.60 2.60
N THR A 186 -9.51 4.06 3.34
CA THR A 186 -10.24 5.31 3.06
C THR A 186 -9.29 6.51 3.07
N GLU A 187 -8.47 6.64 4.11
CA GLU A 187 -7.48 7.73 4.22
C GLU A 187 -6.47 7.72 3.06
N LEU A 188 -5.91 6.56 2.73
CA LEU A 188 -4.98 6.45 1.62
C LEU A 188 -5.63 6.71 0.27
N PHE A 189 -6.93 6.40 0.13
CA PHE A 189 -7.68 6.70 -1.08
C PHE A 189 -7.89 8.22 -1.22
N ARG A 190 -8.30 8.90 -0.14
CA ARG A 190 -8.40 10.37 -0.11
C ARG A 190 -7.08 11.05 -0.51
N LEU A 191 -5.97 10.62 0.10
CA LEU A 191 -4.63 11.13 -0.23
C LEU A 191 -4.21 10.85 -1.67
N ALA A 192 -4.65 9.73 -2.26
CA ALA A 192 -4.31 9.37 -3.64
C ALA A 192 -4.99 10.27 -4.68
N PHE A 193 -6.16 10.80 -4.33
CA PHE A 193 -7.05 11.55 -5.24
C PHE A 193 -7.25 13.01 -4.84
N GLY A 194 -6.54 13.49 -3.81
CA GLY A 194 -6.64 14.89 -3.37
C GLY A 194 -8.00 15.25 -2.79
N LEU A 195 -8.71 14.28 -2.21
CA LEU A 195 -9.96 14.55 -1.51
C LEU A 195 -9.59 15.08 -0.11
N GLU A 196 -9.79 16.37 0.14
CA GLU A 196 -9.48 16.98 1.44
C GLU A 196 -10.34 16.38 2.56
N SER A 197 -9.72 16.21 3.72
CA SER A 197 -10.39 15.93 4.99
C SER A 197 -10.91 17.25 5.54
N THR A 198 -12.19 17.55 5.31
CA THR A 198 -12.95 18.54 6.09
C THR A 198 -12.98 18.15 7.56
#